data_AF-A0A8H4U1A4-F1
#
_entry.id   AF-A0A8H4U1A4-F1
#
_cell.length_a   1.000
_cell.length_b   1.000
_cell.length_c   1.000
_cell.angle_alpha   90.00
_cell.angle_beta   90.00
_cell.angle_gamma   90.00
#
_symmetry.space_group_name_H-M   'P 1'
#
loop_
_entity.id
_entity.type
_entity.pdbx_description
1 polymer ?
#
loop_
_entity_poly.entity_id
_entity_poly.type
_entity_poly.pdbx_seq_one_letter_code
_entity_poly.pdbx_strand_id
1 'polypeptide(L)'
;MVDNWDPAKPLVARQPFKLIYTLYYILGSAASVPAWAILYLIPRLRPVSSWPYKTALNSKISYYLLTFFSKIRIATPQPISPGKEADLFVALKPANDLRKTYAGLLDNPQIQPTTIGGFWIPSLKQV
;
A
#
# COMPACT_ATOMS: atom_id res chain seq x y z
N MET A 1 -0.76 14.91 16.06
CA MET A 1 0.22 13.95 16.62
C MET A 1 -0.50 12.61 16.71
N VAL A 2 -0.34 11.74 15.73
CA VAL A 2 -1.10 10.49 15.64
C VAL A 2 -0.11 9.33 15.64
N ASP A 3 -0.08 8.65 16.79
CA ASP A 3 0.28 7.25 17.03
C ASP A 3 1.51 6.66 16.33
N ASN A 4 2.62 6.74 17.06
CA ASN A 4 3.85 5.98 16.81
C ASN A 4 3.78 4.55 17.39
N TRP A 5 2.69 4.17 18.06
CA TRP A 5 2.51 2.89 18.75
C TRP A 5 1.67 1.92 17.90
N ASP A 6 2.17 1.56 16.72
CA ASP A 6 1.70 0.35 16.02
C ASP A 6 2.78 -0.73 16.21
N PRO A 7 2.53 -1.76 17.07
CA PRO A 7 3.49 -2.83 17.31
C PRO A 7 3.74 -3.68 16.05
N ALA A 8 2.86 -3.64 15.05
CA ALA A 8 3.04 -4.31 13.78
C ALA A 8 3.85 -3.49 12.76
N LYS A 9 4.23 -2.24 13.08
CA LYS A 9 4.98 -1.37 12.16
C LYS A 9 6.47 -1.78 12.16
N PRO A 10 7.02 -2.27 11.03
CA PRO A 10 8.41 -2.68 10.97
C PRO A 10 9.33 -1.49 11.29
N LEU A 11 10.48 -1.76 11.91
CA LEU A 11 11.44 -0.73 12.31
C LEU A 11 11.83 0.20 11.14
N VAL A 12 11.87 -0.36 9.92
CA VAL A 12 12.17 0.33 8.66
C VAL A 12 11.13 1.40 8.29
N ALA A 13 9.89 1.31 8.79
CA ALA A 13 8.84 2.29 8.52
C ALA A 13 8.82 3.45 9.54
N ARG A 14 9.72 3.44 10.53
CA ARG A 14 9.85 4.51 11.53
C ARG A 14 10.92 5.51 11.11
N GLN A 15 10.68 6.81 11.33
CA GLN A 15 11.74 7.82 11.20
C GLN A 15 12.75 7.63 12.35
N PRO A 16 14.07 7.71 12.11
CA PRO A 16 14.75 8.10 10.87
C PRO A 16 15.10 6.91 9.94
N PHE A 17 14.91 5.66 10.37
CA PHE A 17 15.29 4.46 9.60
C PHE A 17 14.63 4.39 8.22
N LYS A 18 13.41 4.94 8.08
CA LYS A 18 12.72 5.08 6.80
C LYS A 18 13.51 5.91 5.79
N LEU A 19 14.13 7.01 6.23
CA LEU A 19 14.94 7.87 5.37
C LEU A 19 16.19 7.11 4.89
N ILE A 20 16.91 6.47 5.82
CA ILE A 20 18.12 5.70 5.52
C ILE A 20 17.80 4.58 4.52
N TYR A 21 16.72 3.82 4.78
CA TYR A 21 16.29 2.75 3.89
C TYR A 21 15.88 3.28 2.52
N THR A 22 15.21 4.43 2.46
CA THR A 22 14.82 5.06 1.19
C THR A 22 16.03 5.47 0.36
N LEU A 23 17.02 6.12 0.99
CA LEU A 23 18.27 6.50 0.32
C LEU A 23 19.03 5.28 -0.18
N TYR A 24 19.19 4.26 0.67
CA TYR A 24 19.82 2.99 0.29
C TYR A 24 19.11 2.34 -0.91
N TYR A 25 17.77 2.31 -0.89
CA TYR A 25 16.99 1.68 -1.94
C TYR A 25 17.07 2.44 -3.26
N ILE A 26 17.01 3.79 -3.22
CA ILE A 26 17.16 4.64 -4.40
C ILE A 26 18.56 4.45 -5.00
N LEU A 27 19.61 4.53 -4.19
CA LEU A 27 20.99 4.41 -4.65
C LEU A 27 21.27 3.02 -5.22
N GLY A 28 20.80 1.97 -4.53
CA GLY A 28 20.89 0.59 -5.02
C GLY A 28 20.10 0.37 -6.32
N SER A 29 18.92 0.98 -6.45
CA SER A 29 18.11 0.89 -7.68
C SER A 29 18.76 1.64 -8.86
N ALA A 30 19.43 2.76 -8.61
CA ALA A 30 20.13 3.54 -9.64
C ALA A 30 21.27 2.75 -10.28
N ALA A 31 21.94 1.88 -9.51
CA ALA A 31 22.94 0.95 -10.04
C ALA A 31 22.32 -0.33 -10.63
N SER A 32 21.26 -0.86 -10.00
CA SER A 32 20.67 -2.14 -10.40
C SER A 32 19.86 -2.07 -11.70
N VAL A 33 19.16 -0.96 -11.96
CA VAL A 33 18.33 -0.81 -13.16
C VAL A 33 19.16 -0.84 -14.45
N PRO A 34 20.27 -0.08 -14.57
CA PRO A 34 21.19 -0.21 -15.70
C PRO A 34 21.78 -1.61 -15.82
N ALA A 35 22.14 -2.25 -14.70
CA ALA A 35 22.66 -3.61 -14.72
C ALA A 35 21.64 -4.61 -15.30
N TRP A 36 20.37 -4.53 -14.91
CA TRP A 36 19.31 -5.37 -15.49
C TRP A 36 19.07 -5.05 -16.96
N ALA A 37 19.13 -3.78 -17.38
CA ALA A 37 18.99 -3.39 -18.77
C ALA A 37 20.07 -4.05 -19.65
N ILE A 38 21.31 -4.15 -19.17
CA ILE A 38 22.40 -4.83 -19.88
C ILE A 38 22.23 -6.35 -19.84
N LEU A 39 21.99 -6.92 -18.65
CA LEU A 39 21.91 -8.38 -18.46
C LEU A 39 20.72 -8.99 -19.24
N TYR A 40 19.59 -8.29 -19.32
CA TYR A 40 18.38 -8.79 -19.98
C TYR A 40 18.45 -8.72 -21.51
N LEU A 41 19.54 -8.17 -22.09
CA LEU A 41 19.84 -8.38 -23.51
C LEU A 41 20.00 -9.88 -23.80
N ILE A 42 20.58 -10.63 -22.87
CA ILE A 42 20.72 -12.09 -22.96
C ILE A 42 19.42 -12.74 -22.47
N PRO A 43 18.67 -13.47 -23.33
CA PRO A 43 17.37 -14.04 -22.96
C PRO A 43 17.42 -14.99 -21.76
N ARG A 44 18.54 -15.73 -21.58
CA ARG A 44 18.71 -16.68 -20.46
C ARG A 44 18.81 -16.01 -19.09
N LEU A 45 19.17 -14.73 -19.02
CA LEU A 45 19.31 -13.98 -17.77
C LEU A 45 18.03 -13.21 -17.39
N ARG A 46 16.99 -13.28 -18.23
CA ARG A 46 15.68 -12.70 -17.93
C ARG A 46 14.97 -13.55 -16.87
N PRO A 47 14.04 -12.96 -16.07
CA PRO A 47 13.22 -13.72 -15.12
C PRO A 47 12.45 -14.87 -15.78
N VAL A 48 12.00 -14.65 -17.00
CA VAL A 48 11.41 -15.67 -17.88
C VAL A 48 12.06 -15.51 -19.25
N SER A 49 12.69 -16.57 -19.75
CA SER A 49 13.49 -16.51 -20.98
C SER A 49 12.66 -16.21 -22.23
N SER A 50 11.38 -16.58 -22.24
CA SER A 50 10.44 -16.32 -23.33
C SER A 50 9.92 -14.87 -23.35
N TRP A 51 10.15 -14.08 -22.31
CA TRP A 51 9.61 -12.72 -22.26
C TRP A 51 10.35 -11.75 -23.18
N PRO A 52 9.62 -10.80 -23.80
CA PRO A 52 10.23 -9.67 -24.48
C PRO A 52 11.09 -8.86 -23.50
N TYR A 53 12.18 -8.26 -24.01
CA TYR A 53 13.08 -7.43 -23.21
C TYR A 53 12.34 -6.34 -22.42
N LYS A 54 11.45 -5.58 -23.09
CA LYS A 54 10.68 -4.49 -22.46
C LYS A 54 9.79 -5.00 -21.32
N THR A 55 9.11 -6.13 -21.52
CA THR A 55 8.27 -6.75 -20.49
C THR A 55 9.11 -7.20 -19.30
N ALA A 56 10.22 -7.90 -19.55
CA ALA A 56 11.11 -8.37 -18.48
C ALA A 56 11.68 -7.23 -17.62
N LEU A 57 12.13 -6.15 -18.27
CA LEU A 57 12.65 -4.99 -17.57
C LEU A 57 11.55 -4.27 -16.78
N ASN A 58 10.40 -3.98 -17.41
CA ASN A 58 9.29 -3.29 -16.77
C ASN A 58 8.75 -4.10 -15.57
N SER A 59 8.54 -5.41 -15.72
CA SER A 59 8.09 -6.27 -14.62
C SER A 59 9.08 -6.26 -13.46
N LYS A 60 10.39 -6.27 -13.73
CA LYS A 60 11.41 -6.21 -12.67
C LYS A 60 11.40 -4.87 -11.93
N ILE A 61 11.29 -3.76 -12.67
CA ILE A 61 11.18 -2.41 -12.11
C ILE A 61 9.90 -2.29 -11.27
N SER A 62 8.76 -2.72 -11.79
CA SER A 62 7.48 -2.70 -11.07
C SER A 62 7.53 -3.54 -9.79
N TYR A 63 8.13 -4.73 -9.84
CA TYR A 63 8.33 -5.57 -8.66
C TYR A 63 9.18 -4.87 -7.59
N TYR A 64 10.26 -4.20 -8.02
CA TYR A 64 11.14 -3.45 -7.12
C TYR A 64 10.41 -2.26 -6.49
N LEU A 65 9.69 -1.47 -7.29
CA LEU A 65 8.87 -0.36 -6.80
C LEU A 65 7.79 -0.82 -5.81
N LEU A 66 7.08 -1.91 -6.13
CA LEU A 66 6.06 -2.45 -5.23
C LEU A 66 6.70 -2.93 -3.92
N THR A 67 7.82 -3.64 -4.00
CA THR A 67 8.58 -4.09 -2.81
C THR A 67 9.00 -2.91 -1.94
N PHE A 68 9.46 -1.81 -2.57
CA PHE A 68 9.78 -0.58 -1.87
C PHE A 68 8.57 -0.02 -1.13
N PHE A 69 7.46 0.21 -1.84
CA PHE A 69 6.23 0.76 -1.28
C PHE A 69 5.66 -0.11 -0.15
N SER A 70 5.69 -1.43 -0.31
CA SER A 70 5.29 -2.38 0.72
C SER A 70 6.17 -2.28 1.97
N LYS A 71 7.50 -2.19 1.81
CA LYS A 71 8.44 -2.14 2.95
C LYS A 71 8.38 -0.81 3.72
N ILE A 72 8.21 0.31 3.03
CA ILE A 72 8.13 1.62 3.70
C ILE A 72 6.74 1.91 4.30
N ARG A 73 5.78 0.99 4.10
CA ARG A 73 4.36 1.12 4.45
C ARG A 73 3.86 2.54 4.17
N ILE A 74 3.69 2.89 2.89
CA ILE A 74 2.97 4.12 2.56
C ILE A 74 1.58 3.99 3.18
N ALA A 75 1.35 4.71 4.27
CA ALA A 75 0.03 4.79 4.87
C ALA A 75 -0.86 5.39 3.79
N THR A 76 -1.89 4.65 3.39
CA THR A 76 -2.94 5.19 2.55
C THR A 76 -3.95 5.78 3.52
N PRO A 77 -3.96 7.12 3.74
CA PRO A 77 -4.93 7.72 4.64
C PRO A 77 -6.32 7.41 4.11
N GLN A 78 -7.15 6.81 4.95
CA GLN A 78 -8.55 6.58 4.60
C GLN A 78 -9.26 7.95 4.64
N PRO A 79 -9.85 8.41 3.53
CA PRO A 79 -10.53 9.71 3.52
C PRO A 79 -11.76 9.64 4.44
N ILE A 80 -11.86 10.60 5.36
CA ILE A 80 -13.00 10.75 6.27
C ILE A 80 -14.00 11.78 5.72
N SER A 81 -13.54 12.63 4.79
CA SER A 81 -14.34 13.65 4.12
C SER A 81 -14.46 13.37 2.63
N PRO A 82 -15.61 13.72 2.00
CA PRO A 82 -15.77 13.63 0.55
C PRO A 82 -14.72 14.50 -0.15
N GLY A 83 -13.97 13.90 -1.07
CA GLY A 83 -13.07 14.60 -1.98
C GLY A 83 -13.81 15.10 -3.22
N LYS A 84 -13.20 14.90 -4.40
CA LYS A 84 -13.84 15.20 -5.70
C LYS A 84 -15.01 14.27 -6.05
N GLU A 85 -15.15 13.17 -5.33
CA GLU A 85 -16.13 12.10 -5.53
C GLU A 85 -17.27 12.20 -4.51
N ALA A 86 -17.72 13.43 -4.22
CA ALA A 86 -18.67 13.72 -3.14
C ALA A 86 -20.00 12.96 -3.29
N ASP A 87 -20.48 12.79 -4.53
CA ASP A 87 -21.76 12.14 -4.81
C ASP A 87 -21.78 10.63 -4.48
N LEU A 88 -20.61 9.99 -4.43
CA LEU A 88 -20.46 8.57 -4.14
C LEU A 88 -19.94 8.32 -2.73
N PHE A 89 -19.45 9.35 -2.04
CA PHE A 89 -18.83 9.21 -0.74
C PHE A 89 -19.86 9.22 0.38
N VAL A 90 -19.83 8.18 1.22
CA VAL A 90 -20.69 8.05 2.39
C VAL A 90 -19.80 7.89 3.63
N ALA A 91 -19.99 8.77 4.60
CA ALA A 91 -19.41 8.61 5.93
C ALA A 91 -20.30 7.71 6.78
N LEU A 92 -19.82 6.50 7.08
CA LEU A 92 -20.52 5.53 7.90
C LEU A 92 -20.18 5.79 9.36
N LYS A 93 -21.18 6.24 10.13
CA LYS A 93 -21.07 6.42 11.58
C LYS A 93 -21.24 5.06 12.29
N PRO A 94 -20.58 4.85 13.45
CA PRO A 94 -20.82 3.69 14.28
C PRO A 94 -22.29 3.58 14.70
N ALA A 95 -22.76 2.37 15.00
CA ALA A 95 -24.10 2.16 15.53
C ALA A 95 -24.31 2.91 16.86
N ASN A 96 -25.52 3.43 17.09
CA ASN A 96 -25.87 4.15 18.32
C ASN A 96 -25.78 3.25 19.58
N ASP A 97 -26.11 1.97 19.44
CA ASP A 97 -26.02 0.98 20.52
C ASP A 97 -24.87 0.00 20.22
N LEU A 98 -23.67 0.40 20.66
CA LEU A 98 -22.43 -0.33 20.38
C LEU A 98 -22.47 -1.76 20.91
N ARG A 99 -22.97 -1.97 22.13
CA ARG A 99 -22.98 -3.28 22.80
C ARG A 99 -24.01 -4.26 22.27
N LYS A 100 -25.11 -3.77 21.67
CA LYS A 100 -26.10 -4.64 21.03
C LYS A 100 -25.74 -5.01 19.60
N THR A 101 -25.03 -4.13 18.91
CA THR A 101 -24.77 -4.26 17.46
C THR A 101 -23.44 -4.95 17.18
N TYR A 102 -22.41 -4.66 17.99
CA TYR A 102 -21.10 -5.25 17.84
C TYR A 102 -20.94 -6.37 18.86
N ALA A 103 -20.64 -7.58 18.39
CA ALA A 103 -20.49 -8.77 19.23
C ALA A 103 -19.15 -9.47 18.95
N GLY A 104 -18.69 -10.27 19.91
CA GLY A 104 -17.46 -11.05 19.80
C GLY A 104 -16.21 -10.16 19.73
N LEU A 105 -15.42 -10.29 18.68
CA LEU A 105 -14.17 -9.53 18.50
C LEU A 105 -14.39 -8.01 18.36
N LEU A 106 -15.62 -7.59 18.04
CA LEU A 106 -15.99 -6.18 17.87
C LEU A 106 -16.48 -5.54 19.19
N ASP A 107 -16.74 -6.33 20.23
CA ASP A 107 -17.07 -5.83 21.58
C ASP A 107 -15.81 -5.78 22.44
N ASN A 108 -14.84 -4.96 22.01
CA ASN A 108 -13.58 -4.78 22.72
C ASN A 108 -13.49 -3.37 23.30
N PRO A 109 -13.29 -3.20 24.63
CA PRO A 109 -13.20 -1.87 25.24
C PRO A 109 -12.04 -1.03 24.69
N GLN A 110 -10.96 -1.65 24.20
CA GLN A 110 -9.79 -0.96 23.63
C GLN A 110 -9.93 -0.64 22.13
N ILE A 111 -10.82 -1.33 21.40
CA ILE A 111 -10.97 -1.17 19.95
C ILE A 111 -12.42 -0.82 19.67
N GLN A 112 -12.72 0.48 19.71
CA GLN A 112 -14.05 1.01 19.45
C GLN A 112 -14.25 1.33 17.97
N PRO A 113 -15.43 1.07 17.40
CA PRO A 113 -15.74 1.44 16.03
C PRO A 113 -15.67 2.96 15.88
N THR A 114 -15.07 3.40 14.77
CA THR A 114 -14.92 4.81 14.43
C THR A 114 -15.69 5.14 13.15
N THR A 115 -15.87 6.44 12.88
CA THR A 115 -16.47 6.87 11.61
C THR A 115 -15.51 6.57 10.47
N ILE A 116 -15.98 5.80 9.49
CA ILE A 116 -15.19 5.45 8.31
C ILE A 116 -15.82 6.07 7.06
N GLY A 117 -14.97 6.53 6.13
CA GLY A 117 -15.41 6.90 4.80
C GLY A 117 -15.48 5.68 3.89
N GLY A 118 -16.53 5.60 3.07
CA GLY A 118 -16.71 4.58 2.05
C GLY A 118 -17.27 5.18 0.76
N PHE A 119 -17.17 4.42 -0.33
CA PHE A 119 -17.75 4.79 -1.61
C PHE A 119 -18.89 3.83 -1.95
N TRP A 120 -20.07 4.39 -2.25
CA TRP A 120 -21.21 3.64 -2.74
C TRP A 120 -21.12 3.53 -4.26
N ILE A 121 -20.97 2.31 -4.77
CA ILE A 121 -20.95 2.04 -6.22
C ILE A 121 -22.27 1.32 -6.56
N PRO A 122 -23.32 2.05 -6.97
CA PRO A 122 -24.68 1.50 -7.11
C PRO A 122 -24.81 0.49 -8.26
N SER A 123 -23.91 0.52 -9.23
CA SER A 123 -23.84 -0.49 -10.29
C SER A 123 -22.38 -0.73 -10.66
N LEU A 124 -21.89 -1.95 -10.45
CA LEU A 124 -20.76 -2.44 -11.22
C LEU A 124 -21.30 -2.60 -12.64
N LYS A 125 -21.04 -1.65 -13.54
CA LYS A 125 -21.24 -1.90 -14.97
C LYS A 125 -20.43 -3.15 -15.28
N GLN A 126 -21.10 -4.28 -15.45
CA GLN A 126 -20.50 -5.50 -15.97
C GLN A 126 -20.07 -5.14 -17.39
N VAL A 127 -18.77 -4.93 -17.58
CA VAL A 127 -18.13 -4.78 -18.88
C VAL A 127 -17.76 -6.17 -19.38
#